data_AF-A0A6S7J745-F1
#
_entry.id   AF-A0A6S7J745-F1
#
_cell.length_a   1.000
_cell.length_b   1.000
_cell.length_c   1.000
_cell.angle_alpha   90.00
_cell.angle_beta   90.00
_cell.angle_gamma   90.00
#
_symmetry.space_group_name_H-M   'P 1'
#
loop_
_entity.id
_entity.type
_entity.pdbx_description
1 polymer ?
#
loop_
_entity_poly.entity_id
_entity_poly.type
_entity_poly.pdbx_seq_one_letter_code
_entity_poly.pdbx_strand_id
1 'polypeptide(L)'
;MVEFQSYINLGIFMELELADFSMAFIEVWNHYQQRNRTTAIYTVALVVVVLGASYAAVPLYRIFCQASGLGGTVQQADAGEKIKNMTTRKERLLTIRFNADKSATMQWSFKPQQSEVKVYPGETALAFYTAKNPTDVPITGISTYNVIPFEAGQYFNKIQCFCFEEQRLNPHEQ
;
A
#
# COMPACT_ATOMS: atom_id res chain seq x y z
N MET A 1 -2.71 -4.54 4.39
CA MET A 1 -3.74 -4.28 5.42
C MET A 1 -4.99 -3.61 4.84
N VAL A 2 -4.87 -2.68 3.87
CA VAL A 2 -6.02 -2.02 3.20
C VAL A 2 -6.92 -3.01 2.44
N GLU A 3 -6.36 -4.05 1.84
CA GLU A 3 -7.12 -5.01 1.04
C GLU A 3 -8.07 -5.89 1.87
N PHE A 4 -7.64 -6.35 3.05
CA PHE A 4 -8.49 -7.14 3.97
C PHE A 4 -9.63 -6.31 4.58
N GLN A 5 -9.36 -5.03 4.89
CA GLN A 5 -10.38 -4.08 5.37
C GLN A 5 -11.41 -3.72 4.28
N SER A 6 -10.98 -3.62 3.01
CA SER A 6 -11.89 -3.48 1.88
C SER A 6 -12.72 -4.74 1.64
N TYR A 7 -12.17 -5.95 1.80
CA TYR A 7 -12.96 -7.20 1.66
C TYR A 7 -14.01 -7.36 2.77
N ILE A 8 -13.70 -6.99 4.01
CA ILE A 8 -14.68 -6.99 5.12
C ILE A 8 -15.78 -5.94 4.88
N ASN A 9 -15.41 -4.73 4.46
CA ASN A 9 -16.41 -3.71 4.11
C ASN A 9 -17.21 -4.07 2.86
N LEU A 10 -16.61 -4.70 1.85
CA LEU A 10 -17.36 -5.26 0.71
C LEU A 10 -18.28 -6.40 1.15
N GLY A 11 -17.87 -7.25 2.09
CA GLY A 11 -18.71 -8.32 2.64
C GLY A 11 -19.95 -7.78 3.35
N ILE A 12 -19.77 -6.79 4.23
CA ILE A 12 -20.85 -6.11 4.96
C ILE A 12 -21.72 -5.26 4.01
N PHE A 13 -21.11 -4.58 3.03
CA PHE A 13 -21.83 -3.83 2.00
C PHE A 13 -22.65 -4.76 1.10
N MET A 14 -22.13 -5.94 0.77
CA MET A 14 -22.83 -6.96 0.00
C MET A 14 -23.96 -7.62 0.81
N GLU A 15 -23.79 -7.84 2.12
CA GLU A 15 -24.88 -8.31 3.00
C GLU A 15 -26.00 -7.27 3.17
N LEU A 16 -25.65 -5.98 3.28
CA LEU A 16 -26.62 -4.88 3.30
C LEU A 16 -27.30 -4.68 1.95
N GLU A 17 -26.57 -4.73 0.83
CA GLU A 17 -27.14 -4.75 -0.51
C GLU A 17 -28.02 -5.98 -0.72
N LEU A 18 -27.69 -7.17 -0.19
CA LEU A 18 -28.54 -8.36 -0.31
C LEU A 18 -29.87 -8.20 0.46
N ALA A 19 -29.89 -7.49 1.58
CA ALA A 19 -31.11 -7.19 2.32
C ALA A 19 -31.99 -6.15 1.60
N ASP A 20 -31.38 -5.08 1.07
CA ASP A 20 -32.08 -4.08 0.26
C ASP A 20 -32.54 -4.66 -1.08
N PHE A 21 -31.72 -5.52 -1.69
CA PHE A 21 -32.04 -6.25 -2.90
C PHE A 21 -33.14 -7.27 -2.65
N SER A 22 -33.18 -7.93 -1.48
CA SER A 22 -34.29 -8.80 -1.08
C SER A 22 -35.59 -8.01 -0.94
N MET A 23 -35.58 -6.84 -0.31
CA MET A 23 -36.76 -5.97 -0.22
C MET A 23 -37.19 -5.44 -1.59
N ALA A 24 -36.25 -4.98 -2.42
CA ALA A 24 -36.53 -4.55 -3.80
C ALA A 24 -37.04 -5.70 -4.67
N PHE A 25 -36.52 -6.90 -4.51
CA PHE A 25 -36.97 -8.10 -5.23
C PHE A 25 -38.37 -8.51 -4.80
N ILE A 26 -38.72 -8.38 -3.51
CA ILE A 26 -40.07 -8.61 -2.99
C ILE A 26 -41.06 -7.56 -3.52
N GLU A 27 -40.70 -6.28 -3.53
CA GLU A 27 -41.53 -5.22 -4.11
C GLU A 27 -41.74 -5.41 -5.61
N VAL A 28 -40.67 -5.77 -6.34
CA VAL A 28 -40.73 -6.08 -7.77
C VAL A 28 -41.60 -7.32 -8.02
N TRP A 29 -41.46 -8.39 -7.22
CA TRP A 29 -42.30 -9.60 -7.36
C TRP A 29 -43.78 -9.31 -7.12
N ASN A 30 -44.10 -8.48 -6.14
CA ASN A 30 -45.47 -8.09 -5.82
C ASN A 30 -46.09 -7.19 -6.91
N HIS A 31 -45.26 -6.39 -7.59
CA HIS A 31 -45.67 -5.59 -8.75
C HIS A 31 -45.78 -6.41 -10.05
N TYR A 32 -45.04 -7.53 -10.15
CA TYR A 32 -44.96 -8.37 -11.34
C TYR A 32 -46.14 -9.32 -11.57
N GLN A 33 -47.06 -9.42 -10.61
CA GLN A 33 -48.21 -10.31 -10.69
C GLN A 33 -49.24 -9.89 -11.77
N GLN A 34 -49.01 -8.79 -12.50
CA GLN A 34 -49.83 -8.34 -13.62
C GLN A 34 -49.08 -8.30 -14.98
N ARG A 35 -49.04 -9.48 -15.62
CA ARG A 35 -49.18 -9.74 -17.07
C ARG A 35 -48.18 -9.19 -18.12
N ASN A 36 -47.26 -8.27 -17.84
CA ASN A 36 -46.35 -7.75 -18.88
C ASN A 36 -44.94 -8.35 -18.84
N ARG A 37 -44.66 -9.36 -19.68
CA ARG A 37 -43.35 -10.04 -19.77
C ARG A 37 -42.21 -9.10 -20.18
N THR A 38 -42.49 -8.07 -20.97
CA THR A 38 -41.50 -7.13 -21.49
C THR A 38 -40.88 -6.26 -20.40
N THR A 39 -41.69 -5.76 -19.47
CA THR A 39 -41.22 -4.95 -18.33
C THR A 39 -40.29 -5.77 -17.41
N ALA A 40 -40.38 -7.11 -17.43
CA ALA A 40 -39.70 -8.00 -16.50
C ALA A 40 -38.26 -8.15 -16.93
N ILE A 41 -38.12 -8.33 -18.24
CA ILE A 41 -36.85 -8.42 -18.93
C ILE A 41 -36.10 -7.09 -18.75
N TYR A 42 -36.77 -5.93 -18.86
CA TYR A 42 -36.12 -4.63 -18.63
C TYR A 42 -35.67 -4.44 -17.19
N THR A 43 -36.47 -4.81 -16.19
CA THR A 43 -36.09 -4.68 -14.79
C THR A 43 -34.93 -5.62 -14.42
N VAL A 44 -34.97 -6.87 -14.88
CA VAL A 44 -33.87 -7.83 -14.67
C VAL A 44 -32.59 -7.37 -15.38
N ALA A 45 -32.69 -6.84 -16.60
CA ALA A 45 -31.54 -6.29 -17.31
C ALA A 45 -30.91 -5.11 -16.55
N LEU A 46 -31.73 -4.21 -15.99
CA LEU A 46 -31.26 -3.06 -15.22
C LEU A 46 -30.52 -3.48 -13.94
N VAL A 47 -31.07 -4.45 -13.22
CA VAL A 47 -30.42 -5.07 -12.06
C VAL A 47 -29.03 -5.61 -12.40
N VAL A 48 -28.92 -6.38 -13.49
CA VAL A 48 -27.66 -7.02 -13.89
C VAL A 48 -26.62 -5.96 -14.28
N VAL A 49 -27.05 -4.87 -14.94
CA VAL A 49 -26.18 -3.75 -15.30
C VAL A 49 -25.65 -3.03 -14.06
N VAL A 50 -26.50 -2.75 -13.06
CA VAL A 50 -26.09 -2.04 -11.85
C VAL A 50 -25.11 -2.87 -11.03
N LEU A 51 -25.40 -4.16 -10.82
CA LEU A 51 -24.49 -5.07 -10.10
C LEU A 51 -23.17 -5.26 -10.86
N GLY A 52 -23.23 -5.40 -12.19
CA GLY A 52 -22.05 -5.48 -13.04
C GLY A 52 -21.17 -4.22 -12.96
N ALA A 53 -21.79 -3.03 -12.94
CA ALA A 53 -21.08 -1.77 -12.84
C ALA A 53 -20.41 -1.59 -11.46
N SER A 54 -21.10 -1.93 -10.37
CA SER A 54 -20.54 -1.87 -9.01
C SER A 54 -19.33 -2.78 -8.85
N TYR A 55 -19.39 -4.01 -9.39
CA TYR A 55 -18.27 -4.94 -9.35
C TYR A 55 -17.11 -4.50 -10.25
N ALA A 56 -17.40 -3.94 -11.43
CA ALA A 56 -16.39 -3.47 -12.39
C ALA A 56 -15.70 -2.15 -11.98
N ALA A 57 -16.31 -1.34 -11.10
CA ALA A 57 -15.74 -0.07 -10.67
C ALA A 57 -14.40 -0.22 -9.94
N VAL A 58 -14.23 -1.26 -9.13
CA VAL A 58 -13.00 -1.51 -8.36
C VAL A 58 -11.78 -1.79 -9.26
N PRO A 59 -11.80 -2.77 -10.19
CA PRO A 59 -10.67 -3.00 -11.09
C PRO A 59 -10.43 -1.83 -12.04
N LEU A 60 -11.48 -1.13 -12.49
CA LEU A 60 -11.36 0.07 -13.32
C LEU A 60 -10.60 1.19 -12.57
N TYR A 61 -10.93 1.40 -11.30
CA TYR A 61 -10.23 2.36 -10.44
C TYR A 61 -8.76 1.97 -10.23
N ARG A 62 -8.48 0.66 -10.02
CA ARG A 62 -7.11 0.16 -9.90
C ARG A 62 -6.27 0.45 -11.15
N ILE A 63 -6.82 0.20 -12.35
CA ILE A 63 -6.13 0.46 -13.62
C ILE A 63 -5.92 1.97 -13.81
N PHE A 64 -6.91 2.79 -13.49
CA PHE A 64 -6.79 4.25 -13.55
C PHE A 64 -5.74 4.79 -12.57
N CYS A 65 -5.72 4.33 -11.32
CA CYS A 65 -4.73 4.69 -10.31
C CYS A 65 -3.32 4.25 -10.67
N GLN A 66 -3.18 3.07 -11.29
CA GLN A 66 -1.89 2.62 -11.83
C GLN A 66 -1.44 3.55 -12.96
N ALA A 67 -2.29 3.79 -13.96
CA ALA A 67 -1.94 4.62 -15.13
C ALA A 67 -1.63 6.08 -14.77
N SER A 68 -2.35 6.67 -13.81
CA SER A 68 -2.19 8.07 -13.40
C SER A 68 -1.18 8.28 -12.26
N GLY A 69 -0.79 7.22 -11.53
CA GLY A 69 0.12 7.32 -10.39
C GLY A 69 -0.49 7.95 -9.13
N LEU A 70 -1.78 8.29 -9.16
CA LEU A 70 -2.53 8.86 -8.05
C LEU A 70 -2.92 7.75 -7.06
N GLY A 71 -2.01 7.40 -6.15
CA GLY A 71 -2.27 6.37 -5.13
C GLY A 71 -1.02 5.76 -4.47
N GLY A 72 0.18 6.13 -4.91
CA GLY A 72 1.43 5.64 -4.31
C GLY A 72 1.70 4.14 -4.52
N THR A 73 0.86 3.43 -5.27
CA THR A 73 1.10 2.05 -5.68
C THR A 73 2.14 2.05 -6.79
N VAL A 74 3.32 1.54 -6.46
CA VAL A 74 4.40 1.28 -7.43
C VAL A 74 3.89 0.41 -8.57
N GLN A 75 4.20 0.81 -9.80
CA GLN A 75 4.00 -0.02 -10.99
C GLN A 75 4.76 -1.34 -10.78
N GLN A 76 4.02 -2.43 -10.57
CA GLN A 76 4.60 -3.75 -10.34
C GLN A 76 5.08 -4.42 -11.64
N ALA A 77 4.85 -3.79 -12.79
CA ALA A 77 5.51 -4.12 -14.03
C ALA A 77 6.86 -3.38 -14.08
N ASP A 78 7.95 -4.14 -14.08
CA ASP A 78 9.29 -3.72 -14.50
C ASP A 78 10.18 -2.95 -13.51
N ALA A 79 9.87 -2.94 -12.20
CA ALA A 79 10.81 -2.38 -11.22
C ALA A 79 12.18 -3.08 -11.24
N GLY A 80 12.24 -4.38 -11.57
CA GLY A 80 13.51 -5.13 -11.62
C GLY A 80 14.33 -4.94 -12.90
N GLU A 81 13.69 -4.74 -14.05
CA GLU A 81 14.36 -4.65 -15.36
C GLU A 81 14.76 -3.21 -15.71
N LYS A 82 13.93 -2.24 -15.32
CA LYS A 82 14.23 -0.81 -15.51
C LYS A 82 15.42 -0.35 -14.68
N ILE A 83 15.67 -0.98 -13.51
CA ILE A 83 16.85 -0.70 -12.66
C ILE A 83 18.14 -1.29 -13.27
N LYS A 84 18.09 -2.46 -13.93
CA LYS A 84 19.28 -3.07 -14.56
C LYS A 84 19.83 -2.26 -15.73
N ASN A 85 18.98 -1.50 -16.42
CA ASN A 85 19.35 -0.66 -17.56
C ASN A 85 19.52 0.83 -17.19
N MET A 86 19.52 1.19 -15.90
CA MET A 86 19.81 2.58 -15.49
C MET A 86 21.28 2.91 -15.74
N THR A 87 21.52 3.76 -16.73
CA THR A 87 22.82 4.39 -16.95
C THR A 87 23.02 5.45 -15.87
N THR A 88 24.08 5.33 -15.09
CA THR A 88 24.44 6.31 -14.05
C THR A 88 24.69 7.67 -14.71
N ARG A 89 23.80 8.63 -14.48
CA ARG A 89 23.96 9.99 -14.99
C ARG A 89 24.65 10.84 -13.93
N LYS A 90 25.91 11.20 -14.16
CA LYS A 90 26.71 12.07 -13.27
C LYS A 90 26.34 13.57 -13.40
N GLU A 91 25.08 13.86 -13.69
CA GLU A 91 24.61 15.23 -14.01
C GLU A 91 24.29 16.02 -12.74
N ARG A 92 23.94 15.35 -11.64
CA ARG A 92 23.58 16.00 -10.38
C ARG A 92 24.03 15.17 -9.18
N LEU A 93 24.79 15.77 -8.28
CA LEU A 93 25.13 15.16 -7.00
C LEU A 93 23.95 15.32 -6.04
N LEU A 94 23.42 14.19 -5.56
CA LEU A 94 22.35 14.17 -4.56
C LEU A 94 22.97 13.94 -3.19
N THR A 95 22.57 14.74 -2.21
CA THR A 95 22.99 14.59 -0.82
C THR A 95 21.84 13.99 -0.03
N ILE A 96 22.00 12.75 0.43
CA ILE A 96 21.00 12.05 1.23
C ILE A 96 21.42 12.17 2.69
N ARG A 97 20.51 12.69 3.53
CA ARG A 97 20.72 12.78 4.97
C ARG A 97 19.92 11.68 5.67
N PHE A 98 20.60 10.93 6.52
CA PHE A 98 19.99 9.85 7.28
C PHE A 98 19.67 10.35 8.68
N ASN A 99 18.38 10.33 9.03
CA ASN A 99 17.92 10.57 10.40
C ASN A 99 17.41 9.27 11.03
N ALA A 100 17.62 9.14 12.33
CA ALA A 100 17.22 7.99 13.12
C ALA A 100 16.52 8.49 14.38
N ASP A 101 15.18 8.50 14.34
CA ASP A 101 14.36 8.87 15.49
C ASP A 101 13.80 7.61 16.16
N LYS A 102 13.68 7.66 17.49
CA LYS A 102 13.04 6.61 18.28
C LYS A 102 11.87 7.17 19.05
N SER A 103 10.83 6.36 19.26
CA SER A 103 9.73 6.72 20.14
C SER A 103 10.21 6.87 21.59
N ALA A 104 9.61 7.77 22.36
CA ALA A 104 9.95 8.00 23.76
C ALA A 104 9.79 6.74 24.62
N THR A 105 8.85 5.85 24.26
CA THR A 105 8.62 4.57 24.95
C THR A 105 9.71 3.54 24.65
N MET A 106 10.53 3.77 23.61
CA MET A 106 11.48 2.79 23.12
C MET A 106 12.90 3.03 23.68
N GLN A 107 13.33 2.11 24.53
CA GLN A 107 14.52 2.28 25.38
C GLN A 107 15.86 1.95 24.67
N TRP A 108 15.83 1.26 23.53
CA TRP A 108 17.04 0.97 22.77
C TRP A 108 17.68 2.23 22.17
N SER A 109 18.97 2.19 21.87
CA SER A 109 19.68 3.25 21.15
C SER A 109 19.75 2.88 19.68
N PHE A 110 19.21 3.72 18.80
CA PHE A 110 19.29 3.55 17.35
C PHE A 110 19.94 4.79 16.74
N LYS A 111 21.08 4.62 16.08
CA LYS A 111 21.85 5.74 15.48
C LYS A 111 22.36 5.36 14.09
N PRO A 112 22.39 6.31 13.15
CA PRO A 112 23.06 6.09 11.88
C PRO A 112 24.58 6.13 12.11
N GLN A 113 25.33 5.24 11.46
CA GLN A 113 26.79 5.33 11.46
C GLN A 113 27.29 6.47 10.55
N GLN A 114 26.50 6.79 9.52
CA GLN A 114 26.78 7.85 8.55
C GLN A 114 25.55 8.74 8.42
N SER A 115 25.68 10.02 8.78
CA SER A 115 24.57 10.97 8.74
C SER A 115 24.29 11.54 7.34
N GLU A 116 25.27 11.48 6.45
CA GLU A 116 25.16 12.03 5.10
C GLU A 116 25.93 11.15 4.11
N VAL A 117 25.31 10.86 2.97
CA VAL A 117 25.95 10.17 1.85
C VAL A 117 25.63 10.92 0.56
N LYS A 118 26.63 11.10 -0.29
CA LYS A 118 26.51 11.77 -1.58
C LYS A 118 26.48 10.72 -2.68
N VAL A 119 25.43 10.71 -3.49
CA VAL A 119 25.21 9.71 -4.54
C VAL A 119 24.82 10.38 -5.85
N TYR A 120 25.10 9.71 -6.95
CA TYR A 120 24.55 10.09 -8.25
C TYR A 120 23.25 9.33 -8.56
N PRO A 121 22.33 9.91 -9.34
CA PRO A 121 21.16 9.19 -9.84
C PRO A 121 21.54 7.89 -10.57
N GLY A 122 20.99 6.77 -10.10
CA GLY A 122 21.29 5.42 -10.60
C GLY A 122 22.44 4.71 -9.89
N GLU A 123 23.14 5.38 -8.98
CA GLU A 123 24.12 4.75 -8.09
C GLU A 123 23.42 4.08 -6.89
N THR A 124 23.92 2.92 -6.48
CA THR A 124 23.44 2.26 -5.26
C THR A 124 24.39 2.57 -4.11
N ALA A 125 23.84 3.00 -2.97
CA ALA A 125 24.61 3.29 -1.77
C ALA A 125 24.07 2.51 -0.58
N LEU A 126 24.99 2.09 0.30
CA LEU A 126 24.68 1.37 1.52
C LEU A 126 24.75 2.33 2.71
N ALA A 127 23.75 2.25 3.59
CA ALA A 127 23.70 3.02 4.83
C ALA A 127 23.69 2.06 6.01
N PHE A 128 24.64 2.24 6.93
CA PHE A 128 24.77 1.42 8.13
C PHE A 128 24.13 2.10 9.33
N TYR A 129 23.38 1.33 10.11
CA TYR A 129 22.77 1.76 11.37
C TYR A 129 23.25 0.85 12.49
N THR A 130 23.38 1.40 13.69
CA THR A 130 23.70 0.66 14.90
C THR A 130 22.51 0.73 15.85
N ALA A 131 22.05 -0.45 16.29
CA ALA A 131 21.08 -0.62 17.34
C ALA A 131 21.79 -1.15 18.59
N LYS A 132 21.36 -0.76 19.79
CA LYS A 132 21.85 -1.34 21.04
C LYS A 132 20.71 -1.44 22.03
N ASN A 133 20.50 -2.60 22.62
CA ASN A 133 19.57 -2.76 23.73
C ASN A 133 20.31 -2.56 25.07
N PRO A 134 20.13 -1.45 25.79
CA PRO A 134 20.76 -1.23 27.10
C PRO A 134 19.99 -1.89 28.26
N THR A 135 18.87 -2.57 27.99
CA THR A 135 17.99 -3.12 29.03
C THR A 135 18.28 -4.59 29.30
N ASP A 136 17.85 -5.07 30.46
CA ASP A 136 17.95 -6.48 30.90
C ASP A 136 16.87 -7.39 30.30
N VAL A 137 15.97 -6.84 29.47
CA VAL A 137 14.89 -7.59 28.84
C VAL A 137 15.06 -7.62 27.32
N PRO A 138 14.71 -8.73 26.66
CA PRO A 138 14.74 -8.78 25.19
C PRO A 138 13.69 -7.82 24.61
N ILE A 139 14.10 -7.01 23.65
CA ILE A 139 13.23 -6.04 22.96
C ILE A 139 13.12 -6.46 21.51
N THR A 140 11.88 -6.63 21.04
CA THR A 140 11.56 -6.76 19.62
C THR A 140 11.07 -5.42 19.10
N GLY A 141 11.59 -4.99 17.95
CA GLY A 141 11.07 -3.80 17.29
C GLY A 141 11.16 -3.89 15.78
N ILE A 142 10.33 -3.09 15.14
CA ILE A 142 10.26 -2.92 13.69
C ILE A 142 10.62 -1.47 13.40
N SER A 143 11.54 -1.24 12.47
CA SER A 143 11.89 0.12 12.07
C SER A 143 11.09 0.53 10.84
N THR A 144 10.29 1.59 10.93
CA THR A 144 9.65 2.21 9.77
C THR A 144 10.54 3.30 9.19
N TYR A 145 10.53 3.51 7.88
CA TYR A 145 11.24 4.61 7.23
C TYR A 145 10.27 5.56 6.53
N ASN A 146 10.65 6.83 6.46
CA ASN A 146 9.97 7.86 5.68
C ASN A 146 10.99 8.62 4.82
N VAL A 147 10.59 9.07 3.64
CA VAL A 147 11.43 9.86 2.73
C VAL A 147 10.83 11.25 2.60
N ILE A 148 11.63 12.27 2.89
CA ILE A 148 11.24 13.67 2.80
C ILE A 148 12.24 14.38 1.87
N PRO A 149 11.77 15.19 0.90
CA PRO A 149 10.37 15.51 0.57
C PRO A 149 9.62 14.35 -0.11
N PHE A 150 8.30 14.30 0.06
CA PHE A 150 7.45 13.21 -0.45
C PHE A 150 7.52 13.04 -1.97
N GLU A 151 7.71 14.13 -2.71
CA GLU A 151 7.89 14.16 -4.17
C GLU A 151 9.11 13.35 -4.64
N ALA A 152 10.14 13.23 -3.80
CA ALA A 152 11.33 12.43 -4.08
C ALA A 152 11.13 10.95 -3.75
N GLY A 153 10.10 10.60 -2.96
CA GLY A 153 9.80 9.23 -2.55
C GLY A 153 9.54 8.28 -3.73
N GLN A 154 8.95 8.78 -4.82
CA GLN A 154 8.68 7.98 -6.03
C GLN A 154 9.95 7.58 -6.81
N TYR A 155 11.05 8.31 -6.61
CA TYR A 155 12.33 8.05 -7.28
C TYR A 155 13.33 7.31 -6.37
N PHE A 156 13.00 7.17 -5.09
CA PHE A 156 13.87 6.55 -4.10
C PHE A 156 13.49 5.09 -3.88
N ASN A 157 14.26 4.18 -4.47
CA ASN A 157 14.05 2.74 -4.31
C ASN A 157 14.92 2.19 -3.17
N LYS A 158 14.29 1.76 -2.09
CA LYS A 158 14.96 1.04 -1.00
C LYS A 158 15.07 -0.44 -1.35
N ILE A 159 16.23 -0.86 -1.82
CA ILE A 159 16.44 -2.22 -2.36
C ILE A 159 16.42 -3.28 -1.26
N GLN A 160 17.09 -3.03 -0.14
CA GLN A 160 17.10 -3.94 1.00
C GLN A 160 16.92 -3.15 2.29
N CYS A 161 15.99 -3.58 3.14
CA CYS A 161 16.06 -3.20 4.54
C CYS A 161 15.74 -4.37 5.44
N PHE A 162 16.67 -4.64 6.37
CA PHE A 162 16.41 -5.34 7.63
C PHE A 162 15.22 -4.75 8.40
N CYS A 163 14.83 -3.51 8.06
CA CYS A 163 13.72 -2.78 8.66
C CYS A 163 12.36 -3.47 8.70
N PHE A 164 12.11 -4.41 7.78
CA PHE A 164 10.80 -5.06 7.67
C PHE A 164 10.75 -6.41 8.37
N GLU A 165 11.87 -6.88 8.92
CA GLU A 165 11.93 -8.07 9.74
C GLU A 165 11.96 -7.66 11.21
N GLU A 166 11.17 -8.33 12.04
CA GLU A 166 11.20 -8.14 13.49
C GLU A 166 12.59 -8.47 14.02
N GLN A 167 13.35 -7.45 14.41
CA GLN A 167 14.66 -7.64 15.03
C GLN A 167 14.47 -7.77 16.52
N ARG A 168 14.77 -8.95 17.06
CA ARG A 168 14.82 -9.22 18.49
C ARG A 168 16.25 -9.05 18.97
N LEU A 169 16.49 -8.01 19.77
CA LEU A 169 17.78 -7.81 20.44
C LEU A 169 17.72 -8.34 21.86
N ASN A 170 18.62 -9.25 22.20
CA ASN A 170 18.78 -9.74 23.57
C ASN A 170 19.34 -8.63 24.47
N PRO A 171 19.30 -8.82 25.80
CA PRO A 171 19.89 -7.87 26.73
C PRO A 171 21.35 -7.58 26.39
N HIS A 172 21.71 -6.29 26.35
CA HIS A 172 23.07 -5.80 26.06
C HIS A 172 23.64 -6.11 24.67
N GLU A 173 22.82 -6.62 23.75
CA GLU A 173 23.23 -6.93 22.37
C GLU A 173 23.27 -5.69 21.46
N GLN A 174 24.12 -5.73 20.43
CA GLN A 174 24.36 -4.68 19.43
C GLN A 174 24.25 -5.23 18.02
#